data_AF-A0A350PAA2-F1
#
_entry.id   AF-A0A350PAA2-F1
#
_cell.length_a   1.000
_cell.length_b   1.000
_cell.length_c   1.000
_cell.angle_alpha   90.00
_cell.angle_beta   90.00
_cell.angle_gamma   90.00
#
_symmetry.space_group_name_H-M   'P 1'
#
loop_
_entity.id
_entity.type
_entity.pdbx_description
1 polymer ?
#
loop_
_entity_poly.entity_id
_entity_poly.type
_entity_poly.pdbx_seq_one_letter_code
_entity_poly.pdbx_strand_id
1 'polypeptide(L)'
;MTLIQWVCLGVYALVLAISIKNISLIGLSKDKHQQHLVFGTAATLFVLWMFRAGIFDGLNVHILGLSAVTLMLGFRYAVITATLTLVGATAAGYGSWQSIGVNGVFGVLLPIGIT
;
A
#
# COMPACT_ATOMS: atom_id res chain seq x y z
N MET A 1 -21.50 -3.69 1.53
CA MET A 1 -20.20 -4.19 2.02
C MET A 1 -20.44 -5.50 2.72
N THR A 2 -19.69 -6.54 2.38
CA THR A 2 -19.79 -7.84 3.05
C THR A 2 -19.12 -7.77 4.42
N LEU A 3 -19.41 -8.73 5.31
CA LEU A 3 -18.77 -8.83 6.62
C LEU A 3 -17.23 -8.90 6.50
N ILE A 4 -16.74 -9.67 5.52
CA ILE A 4 -15.30 -9.82 5.25
C ILE A 4 -14.66 -8.48 4.91
N GLN A 5 -15.31 -7.65 4.08
CA GLN A 5 -14.78 -6.33 3.72
C GLN A 5 -14.63 -5.42 4.95
N TRP A 6 -15.61 -5.44 5.86
CA TRP A 6 -15.52 -4.69 7.12
C TRP A 6 -14.42 -5.19 8.05
N VAL A 7 -14.28 -6.51 8.20
CA VAL A 7 -13.22 -7.10 9.02
C VAL A 7 -11.83 -6.76 8.45
N CYS A 8 -11.62 -6.96 7.14
CA CYS A 8 -10.35 -6.62 6.50
C CYS A 8 -10.04 -5.11 6.59
N LEU A 9 -11.05 -4.25 6.44
CA LEU A 9 -10.87 -2.81 6.59
C LEU A 9 -10.48 -2.44 8.03
N GLY A 10 -11.11 -3.05 9.04
CA GLY A 10 -10.77 -2.84 10.44
C GLY A 10 -9.34 -3.28 10.77
N VAL A 11 -8.93 -4.47 10.33
CA VAL A 11 -7.55 -4.97 10.49
C VAL A 11 -6.55 -4.06 9.79
N TYR A 12 -6.83 -3.68 8.55
CA TYR A 12 -5.95 -2.82 7.76
C TYR A 12 -5.79 -1.43 8.41
N ALA A 13 -6.89 -0.80 8.82
CA ALA A 13 -6.88 0.49 9.50
C ALA A 13 -6.14 0.44 10.83
N LEU A 14 -6.27 -0.65 11.59
CA LEU A 14 -5.56 -0.84 12.85
C LEU A 14 -4.04 -0.92 12.63
N VAL A 15 -3.59 -1.73 11.68
CA VAL A 15 -2.15 -1.86 11.37
C VAL A 15 -1.58 -0.57 10.82
N LEU A 16 -2.33 0.13 9.95
CA LEU A 16 -1.96 1.46 9.46
C LEU A 16 -1.81 2.46 10.62
N ALA A 17 -2.79 2.50 11.53
CA ALA A 17 -2.75 3.39 12.70
C ALA A 17 -1.56 3.09 13.62
N ILE A 18 -1.24 1.81 13.86
CA ILE A 18 -0.05 1.42 14.62
C ILE A 18 1.23 1.85 13.88
N SER A 19 1.27 1.67 12.56
CA SER A 19 2.44 2.04 11.75
C SER A 19 2.70 3.55 11.81
N ILE A 20 1.65 4.36 11.65
CA ILE A 20 1.71 5.83 11.73
C ILE A 20 2.09 6.28 13.14
N LYS A 21 1.44 5.76 14.18
CA LYS A 21 1.70 6.16 15.58
C LYS A 21 3.14 5.98 15.99
N ASN A 22 3.78 4.93 15.49
CA ASN A 22 5.12 4.65 15.90
C ASN A 22 6.20 5.30 14.99
N ILE A 23 5.83 6.00 13.92
CA ILE A 23 6.76 6.78 13.10
C ILE A 23 6.86 8.21 13.64
N SER A 24 8.06 8.80 13.60
CA SER A 24 8.24 10.23 13.87
C SER A 24 7.74 11.07 12.69
N LEU A 25 6.46 11.46 12.69
CA LEU A 25 5.89 12.34 11.66
C LEU A 25 6.66 13.67 11.53
N ILE A 26 7.14 14.20 12.65
CA ILE A 26 7.95 15.43 12.69
C ILE A 26 9.32 15.20 12.03
N GLY A 27 9.92 14.02 12.23
CA GLY A 27 11.18 13.63 11.58
C GLY A 27 11.01 13.49 10.07
N LEU A 28 9.94 12.82 9.63
CA LEU A 28 9.58 12.71 8.22
C LEU A 28 9.33 14.09 7.60
N SER A 29 8.68 15.02 8.31
CA SER A 29 8.43 16.37 7.80
C SER A 29 9.71 17.22 7.65
N LYS A 30 10.75 16.94 8.42
CA LYS A 30 12.02 17.69 8.39
C LYS A 30 13.03 17.10 7.41
N ASP A 31 13.01 15.79 7.23
CA ASP A 31 13.94 15.08 6.35
C ASP A 31 13.38 14.97 4.92
N LYS A 32 13.87 15.85 4.05
CA LYS A 32 13.51 15.86 2.62
C LYS A 32 13.90 14.55 1.92
N HIS A 33 15.00 13.92 2.30
CA HIS A 33 15.44 12.68 1.68
C HIS A 33 14.44 11.55 1.96
N GLN A 34 14.00 11.41 3.21
CA GLN A 34 12.96 10.45 3.59
C GLN A 34 11.62 10.74 2.89
N GLN A 35 11.24 12.00 2.72
CA GLN A 35 10.04 12.36 1.95
C GLN A 35 10.14 11.91 0.49
N HIS A 36 11.25 12.23 -0.18
CA HIS A 36 11.44 11.82 -1.58
C HIS A 36 11.43 10.30 -1.73
N LEU A 37 12.00 9.57 -0.78
CA LEU A 37 11.92 8.11 -0.77
C LEU A 37 10.49 7.61 -0.63
N VAL A 38 9.72 8.09 0.36
CA VAL A 38 8.33 7.64 0.58
C VAL A 38 7.43 8.02 -0.60
N PHE A 39 7.40 9.30 -0.99
CA PHE A 39 6.50 9.79 -2.04
C PHE A 39 6.96 9.37 -3.44
N GLY A 40 8.25 9.41 -3.72
CA GLY A 40 8.82 8.96 -4.99
C GLY A 40 8.56 7.47 -5.20
N THR A 41 8.81 6.65 -4.18
CA THR A 41 8.53 5.20 -4.25
C THR A 41 7.02 4.93 -4.38
N ALA A 42 6.17 5.68 -3.69
CA ALA A 42 4.72 5.55 -3.82
C ALA A 42 4.25 5.85 -5.25
N ALA A 43 4.79 6.90 -5.87
CA ALA A 43 4.51 7.28 -7.25
C ALA A 43 5.03 6.23 -8.25
N THR A 44 6.25 5.71 -8.04
CA THR A 44 6.78 4.62 -8.86
C THR A 44 5.93 3.36 -8.75
N LEU A 45 5.57 2.93 -7.54
CA LEU A 45 4.67 1.79 -7.34
C LEU A 45 3.31 2.02 -8.00
N PHE A 46 2.77 3.23 -7.94
CA PHE A 46 1.50 3.56 -8.59
C PHE A 46 1.59 3.33 -10.11
N VAL A 47 2.66 3.81 -10.74
CA VAL A 47 2.91 3.55 -12.16
C VAL A 47 3.09 2.06 -12.44
N LEU A 48 3.83 1.35 -11.59
CA LEU A 48 4.01 -0.10 -11.74
C LEU A 48 2.69 -0.88 -11.63
N TRP A 49 1.78 -0.47 -10.76
CA TRP A 49 0.49 -1.13 -10.56
C TRP A 49 -0.52 -0.82 -11.67
N MET A 50 -0.32 0.27 -12.43
CA MET A 50 -1.09 0.56 -13.64
C MET A 50 -0.76 -0.41 -14.77
N PHE A 51 0.46 -0.97 -14.81
CA PHE A 51 0.81 -2.04 -15.76
C PHE A 51 0.14 -3.35 -15.34
N ARG A 52 -1.11 -3.53 -15.82
CA ARG A 52 -1.87 -4.76 -15.64
C ARG A 52 -1.70 -5.67 -16.85
N ALA A 53 -1.34 -6.91 -16.58
CA ALA A 53 -1.43 -8.03 -17.49
C ALA A 53 -2.60 -8.91 -17.05
N GLY A 54 -3.59 -9.11 -17.92
CA GLY A 54 -4.71 -10.00 -17.68
C GLY A 54 -5.02 -10.79 -18.94
N ILE A 55 -4.91 -12.12 -18.86
CA ILE A 55 -5.26 -13.03 -19.96
C ILE A 55 -6.72 -13.50 -19.81
N PHE A 56 -7.23 -13.53 -18.57
CA PHE A 56 -8.58 -13.95 -18.22
C PHE A 56 -9.35 -12.82 -17.57
N ASP A 57 -10.63 -12.70 -17.91
CA ASP A 57 -11.53 -11.71 -17.31
C ASP A 57 -11.59 -11.89 -15.79
N GLY A 58 -11.35 -10.79 -15.06
CA GLY A 58 -11.33 -10.78 -13.60
C GLY A 58 -9.97 -11.10 -12.97
N LEU A 59 -8.98 -11.60 -13.72
CA LEU A 59 -7.63 -11.84 -13.21
C LEU A 59 -6.65 -10.78 -13.76
N ASN A 60 -6.34 -9.79 -12.92
CA ASN A 60 -5.37 -8.76 -13.23
C ASN A 60 -4.10 -8.99 -12.42
N VAL A 61 -2.99 -9.26 -13.09
CA VAL A 61 -1.66 -9.36 -12.50
C VAL A 61 -0.89 -8.08 -12.78
N HIS A 62 -0.17 -7.57 -11.80
CA HIS A 62 0.70 -6.41 -11.94
C HIS A 62 1.98 -6.62 -11.14
N ILE A 63 2.98 -5.77 -11.37
CA ILE A 63 4.23 -5.80 -10.61
C ILE A 63 3.98 -5.25 -9.21
N LEU A 64 4.06 -6.11 -8.19
CA LEU A 64 3.72 -5.73 -6.82
C LEU A 64 4.78 -4.82 -6.17
N GLY A 65 6.07 -5.19 -6.27
CA GLY A 65 7.22 -4.38 -5.83
C GLY A 65 7.40 -4.21 -4.31
N LEU A 66 6.54 -4.78 -3.46
CA LEU A 66 6.51 -4.48 -2.03
C LEU A 66 7.69 -5.04 -1.22
N SER A 67 8.33 -6.12 -1.65
CA SER A 67 9.52 -6.64 -0.97
C SER A 67 10.68 -5.65 -1.05
N ALA A 68 10.94 -5.08 -2.24
CA ALA A 68 11.95 -4.05 -2.43
C ALA A 68 11.66 -2.82 -1.57
N VAL A 69 10.41 -2.35 -1.52
CA VAL A 69 10.02 -1.20 -0.68
C VAL A 69 10.21 -1.50 0.81
N THR A 70 9.90 -2.72 1.25
CA THR A 70 10.09 -3.16 2.64
C THR A 70 11.56 -3.19 3.02
N LEU A 71 12.45 -3.66 2.14
CA LEU A 71 13.89 -3.67 2.38
C LEU A 71 14.52 -2.26 2.35
N MET A 72 14.01 -1.36 1.51
CA MET A 72 14.53 0.02 1.41
C MET A 72 14.06 0.93 2.56
N LEU A 73 12.79 0.85 2.93
CA LEU A 73 12.16 1.79 3.86
C LEU A 73 11.86 1.17 5.25
N GLY A 74 11.99 -0.15 5.38
CA GLY A 74 11.52 -0.90 6.53
C GLY A 74 9.99 -1.04 6.55
N PHE A 75 9.50 -1.93 7.42
CA PHE A 75 8.09 -2.32 7.52
C PHE A 75 7.12 -1.12 7.57
N ARG A 76 7.39 -0.15 8.46
CA ARG A 76 6.41 0.91 8.79
C ARG A 76 6.23 1.89 7.64
N TYR A 77 7.33 2.37 7.06
CA TYR A 77 7.28 3.27 5.92
C TYR A 77 6.80 2.53 4.67
N ALA A 78 7.12 1.23 4.51
CA ALA A 78 6.57 0.43 3.43
C ALA A 78 5.05 0.33 3.49
N VAL A 79 4.46 0.10 4.68
CA VAL A 79 2.99 0.10 4.86
C VAL A 79 2.40 1.45 4.45
N ILE A 80 3.00 2.58 4.86
CA ILE A 80 2.50 3.92 4.51
C ILE A 80 2.62 4.18 2.99
N THR A 81 3.79 3.93 2.42
CA THR A 81 4.07 4.10 0.98
C THR A 81 3.10 3.29 0.14
N ALA A 82 2.95 2.00 0.45
CA ALA A 82 2.03 1.10 -0.26
C ALA A 82 0.56 1.47 -0.07
N THR A 83 0.20 2.01 1.10
CA THR A 83 -1.16 2.52 1.34
C THR A 83 -1.44 3.75 0.49
N LEU A 84 -0.48 4.68 0.37
CA LEU A 84 -0.62 5.84 -0.49
C LEU A 84 -0.79 5.43 -1.96
N THR A 85 -0.01 4.44 -2.40
CA THR A 85 -0.16 3.85 -3.73
C THR A 85 -1.53 3.21 -3.93
N LEU A 86 -2.02 2.41 -2.97
CA LEU A 86 -3.31 1.73 -3.05
C LEU A 86 -4.47 2.72 -3.14
N VAL A 87 -4.44 3.78 -2.33
CA VAL A 87 -5.44 4.85 -2.36
C VAL A 87 -5.35 5.60 -3.70
N GLY A 88 -4.16 5.93 -4.18
CA GLY A 88 -3.95 6.56 -5.48
C GLY A 88 -4.49 5.72 -6.63
N ALA A 89 -4.18 4.42 -6.66
CA ALA A 89 -4.68 3.47 -7.66
C ALA A 89 -6.21 3.38 -7.62
N THR A 90 -6.80 3.28 -6.43
CA THR A 90 -8.26 3.21 -6.27
C THR A 90 -8.94 4.51 -6.72
N ALA A 91 -8.33 5.67 -6.42
CA ALA A 91 -8.82 6.97 -6.87
C ALA A 91 -8.72 7.14 -8.39
N ALA A 92 -7.70 6.56 -9.03
CA ALA A 92 -7.54 6.53 -10.48
C ALA A 92 -8.48 5.52 -11.18
N GLY A 93 -9.37 4.85 -10.45
CA GLY A 93 -10.31 3.86 -10.99
C GLY A 93 -9.76 2.44 -11.10
N TYR A 94 -8.51 2.21 -10.69
CA TYR A 94 -7.85 0.89 -10.69
C TYR A 94 -8.19 0.08 -9.44
N GLY A 95 -9.48 -0.04 -9.14
CA GLY A 95 -9.97 -0.80 -7.99
C GLY A 95 -11.33 -0.30 -7.52
N SER A 96 -11.81 -0.89 -6.43
CA SER A 96 -13.07 -0.51 -5.81
C SER A 96 -12.78 -0.07 -4.38
N TRP A 97 -13.34 1.08 -3.98
CA TRP A 97 -13.22 1.63 -2.61
C TRP A 97 -13.69 0.65 -1.55
N GLN A 98 -14.70 -0.13 -1.91
CA GLN A 98 -15.27 -1.22 -1.17
C GLN A 98 -14.26 -2.35 -0.85
N SER A 99 -13.26 -2.52 -1.72
CA SER A 99 -12.26 -3.57 -1.62
C SER A 99 -10.93 -3.08 -1.04
N ILE A 100 -10.83 -1.81 -0.61
CA ILE A 100 -9.59 -1.26 -0.02
C ILE A 100 -9.10 -2.11 1.16
N GLY A 101 -10.00 -2.54 2.05
CA GLY A 101 -9.60 -3.37 3.19
C GLY A 101 -9.02 -4.71 2.75
N VAL A 102 -9.65 -5.36 1.78
CA VAL A 102 -9.21 -6.67 1.25
C VAL A 102 -7.87 -6.52 0.51
N ASN A 103 -7.76 -5.53 -0.38
CA ASN A 103 -6.53 -5.24 -1.10
C ASN A 103 -5.41 -4.78 -0.15
N GLY A 104 -5.75 -4.07 0.93
CA GLY A 104 -4.81 -3.65 1.96
C GLY A 104 -4.27 -4.84 2.75
N VAL A 105 -5.12 -5.77 3.18
CA VAL A 105 -4.66 -6.96 3.94
C VAL A 105 -3.84 -7.89 3.04
N PHE A 106 -4.39 -8.30 1.90
CA PHE A 106 -3.76 -9.34 1.08
C PHE A 106 -2.74 -8.79 0.08
N GLY A 107 -2.99 -7.61 -0.47
CA GLY A 107 -2.12 -6.98 -1.46
C GLY A 107 -1.01 -6.14 -0.85
N VAL A 108 -1.16 -5.66 0.39
CA VAL A 108 -0.17 -4.80 1.07
C VAL A 108 0.43 -5.46 2.31
N LEU A 109 -0.37 -5.72 3.34
CA LEU A 109 0.15 -6.17 4.63
C LEU A 109 0.77 -7.56 4.58
N LEU A 110 0.14 -8.51 3.89
CA LEU A 110 0.64 -9.88 3.84
C LEU A 110 2.03 -9.93 3.16
N PRO A 111 2.25 -9.36 1.96
CA PRO A 111 3.57 -9.31 1.33
C PRO A 111 4.63 -8.58 2.16
N ILE A 112 4.27 -7.45 2.79
CA ILE A 112 5.20 -6.69 3.63
C ILE A 112 5.55 -7.45 4.91
N GLY A 113 4.60 -8.19 5.49
CA GLY A 113 4.81 -8.94 6.74
C GLY A 113 5.62 -10.23 6.57
N ILE A 114 5.71 -10.76 5.36
CA ILE A 114 6.52 -11.96 5.06
C ILE A 114 7.90 -11.64 4.46
N THR A 115 8.17 -10.37 4.12
CA THR A 115 9.48 -9.92 3.63
C THR A 115 10.41 -9.67 4.81
#